data_AF-A0A396II20-F1
#
_entry.id   AF-A0A396II20-F1
#
_cell.length_a   1.000
_cell.length_b   1.000
_cell.length_c   1.000
_cell.angle_alpha   90.00
_cell.angle_beta   90.00
_cell.angle_gamma   90.00
#
_symmetry.space_group_name_H-M   'P 1'
#
loop_
_entity.id
_entity.type
_entity.pdbx_description
1 polymer ?
#
loop_
_entity_poly.entity_id
_entity_poly.type
_entity_poly.pdbx_seq_one_letter_code
_entity_poly.pdbx_strand_id
1 'polypeptide(L)'
;MQNFLKRSRPSHEQGSSSQHVSCNLEELPSDPGKRPKMSTYHPNDQEIIRRAYLQKGPCQPNQHNFPQRKIGNSMRRFCPSWFNEFGNWLEYSIEKDAAFCLCCYLFRPDFGKQAGGDTFITEGFTSWNKKTTLSSHVGAGPNSTHNIAWKKCGDLMKQDQHIEGWSCLFISIEG
;
A
#
# COMPACT_ATOMS: atom_id res chain seq x y z
N MET A 1 20.36 39.70 -58.27
CA MET A 1 20.67 39.65 -56.82
C MET A 1 19.92 38.44 -56.27
N GLN A 2 20.47 37.23 -56.39
CA GLN A 2 21.23 36.53 -55.34
C GLN A 2 20.54 36.58 -53.96
N ASN A 3 19.86 35.51 -53.54
CA ASN A 3 20.43 34.52 -52.61
C ASN A 3 19.44 33.39 -52.27
N PHE A 4 19.93 32.15 -52.41
CA PHE A 4 19.46 30.96 -51.71
C PHE A 4 19.82 31.06 -50.22
N LEU A 5 19.04 30.43 -49.32
CA LEU A 5 19.51 29.42 -48.35
C LEU A 5 18.44 29.05 -47.29
N LYS A 6 18.23 27.73 -47.19
CA LYS A 6 18.01 26.88 -46.01
C LYS A 6 16.72 26.97 -45.18
N ARG A 7 16.00 25.84 -45.28
CA ARG A 7 15.04 25.21 -44.37
C ARG A 7 15.57 25.09 -42.94
N SER A 8 14.70 25.40 -41.98
CA SER A 8 14.83 24.99 -40.57
C SER A 8 13.50 24.42 -40.09
N ARG A 9 13.50 23.18 -39.57
CA ARG A 9 12.36 22.56 -38.88
C ARG A 9 12.14 23.28 -37.55
N PRO A 10 10.89 23.58 -37.13
CA PRO A 10 10.63 23.89 -35.74
C PRO A 10 10.83 22.62 -34.91
N SER A 11 11.59 22.80 -33.85
CA SER A 11 12.04 21.85 -32.86
C SER A 11 10.88 21.10 -32.21
N HIS A 12 11.10 19.82 -31.97
CA HIS A 12 10.32 19.00 -31.06
C HIS A 12 10.59 19.53 -29.65
N GLU A 13 9.75 20.44 -29.16
CA GLU A 13 9.76 20.80 -27.74
C GLU A 13 9.16 19.62 -26.97
N GLN A 14 10.05 18.75 -26.50
CA GLN A 14 9.79 17.85 -25.40
C GLN A 14 9.53 18.70 -24.15
N GLY A 15 8.30 19.15 -24.01
CA GLY A 15 7.77 19.54 -22.72
C GLY A 15 7.57 18.26 -21.91
N SER A 16 8.63 17.81 -21.23
CA SER A 16 8.50 16.94 -20.06
C SER A 16 7.76 17.73 -18.99
N SER A 17 6.45 17.83 -19.14
CA SER A 17 5.58 18.19 -18.04
C SER A 17 5.52 16.95 -17.16
N SER A 18 6.54 16.83 -16.30
CA SER A 18 6.34 16.21 -14.99
C SER A 18 5.21 17.01 -14.35
N GLN A 19 3.97 16.63 -14.67
CA GLN A 19 2.81 17.01 -13.90
C GLN A 19 3.07 16.39 -12.54
N HIS A 20 3.69 17.20 -11.69
CA HIS A 20 3.82 16.99 -10.27
C HIS A 20 2.40 16.74 -9.76
N VAL A 21 2.00 15.47 -9.74
CA VAL A 21 0.71 15.10 -9.17
C VAL A 21 0.81 15.45 -7.71
N SER A 22 0.12 16.52 -7.35
CA SER A 22 0.00 17.07 -6.01
C SER A 22 -0.95 16.20 -5.16
N CYS A 23 -0.79 14.88 -5.17
CA CYS A 23 -1.32 14.10 -4.08
C CYS A 23 -0.47 14.45 -2.86
N ASN A 24 -1.02 15.19 -1.89
CA ASN A 24 -0.30 15.48 -0.65
C ASN A 24 -0.07 14.15 0.10
N LEU A 25 1.07 13.51 -0.16
CA LEU A 25 1.41 12.18 0.39
C LEU A 25 1.52 12.21 1.92
N GLU A 26 1.81 13.38 2.48
CA GLU A 26 1.87 13.60 3.93
C GLU A 26 0.48 13.47 4.56
N GLU A 27 -0.58 13.89 3.86
CA GLU A 27 -1.98 13.83 4.32
C GLU A 27 -2.63 12.45 4.20
N LEU A 28 -1.95 11.45 3.62
CA LEU A 28 -2.52 10.10 3.50
C LEU A 28 -2.83 9.50 4.88
N PRO A 29 -4.09 9.09 5.15
CA PRO A 29 -4.51 8.67 6.47
C PRO A 29 -3.80 7.37 6.89
N SER A 30 -3.13 7.41 8.04
CA SER A 30 -2.46 6.25 8.63
C SER A 30 -3.45 5.20 9.12
N ASP A 31 -4.60 5.59 9.69
CA ASP A 31 -5.61 4.65 10.18
C ASP A 31 -6.29 3.92 9.00
N PRO A 32 -6.22 2.58 8.91
CA PRO A 32 -6.76 1.83 7.78
C PRO A 32 -8.29 1.96 7.64
N GLY A 33 -9.00 2.23 8.73
CA GLY A 33 -10.44 2.48 8.71
C GLY A 33 -10.84 3.80 8.04
N LYS A 34 -9.90 4.73 7.87
CA LYS A 34 -10.10 6.04 7.22
C LYS A 34 -9.59 6.10 5.79
N ARG A 35 -8.91 5.04 5.32
CA ARG A 35 -8.32 5.02 3.98
C ARG A 35 -9.41 4.83 2.91
N PRO A 36 -9.44 5.66 1.86
CA PRO A 36 -10.32 5.42 0.72
C PRO A 36 -9.78 4.23 -0.09
N LYS A 37 -10.63 3.62 -0.94
CA LYS A 37 -10.21 2.46 -1.73
C LYS A 37 -9.12 2.86 -2.72
N MET A 38 -8.14 1.99 -3.00
CA MET A 38 -7.10 2.26 -4.01
C MET A 38 -7.66 2.72 -5.36
N SER A 39 -8.82 2.20 -5.77
CA SER A 39 -9.49 2.54 -7.02
C SER A 39 -10.10 3.95 -7.06
N THR A 40 -10.19 4.67 -5.93
CA THR A 40 -10.71 6.05 -5.92
C THR A 40 -9.65 7.07 -6.29
N TYR A 41 -8.37 6.69 -6.19
CA TYR A 41 -7.26 7.53 -6.63
C TYR A 41 -7.08 7.43 -8.14
N HIS A 42 -6.58 8.52 -8.74
CA HIS A 42 -6.30 8.56 -10.16
C HIS A 42 -5.26 7.48 -10.53
N PRO A 43 -5.42 6.74 -11.66
CA PRO A 43 -4.54 5.63 -12.01
C PRO A 43 -3.05 5.96 -11.99
N ASN A 44 -2.68 7.17 -12.39
CA ASN A 44 -1.28 7.63 -12.40
C ASN A 44 -0.69 7.82 -10.99
N ASP A 45 -1.54 7.96 -9.96
CA ASP A 45 -1.12 8.30 -8.60
C ASP A 45 -1.10 7.06 -7.71
N GLN A 46 -1.85 6.02 -8.09
CA GLN A 46 -2.01 4.82 -7.29
C GLN A 46 -0.68 4.16 -6.94
N GLU A 47 0.29 4.15 -7.86
CA GLU A 47 1.62 3.59 -7.58
C GLU A 47 2.36 4.42 -6.53
N ILE A 48 2.39 5.75 -6.68
CA ILE A 48 3.03 6.67 -5.73
C ILE A 48 2.38 6.54 -4.34
N ILE A 49 1.05 6.45 -4.29
CA ILE A 49 0.31 6.25 -3.04
C ILE A 49 0.62 4.89 -2.42
N ARG A 50 0.74 3.83 -3.22
CA ARG A 50 1.14 2.51 -2.71
C ARG A 50 2.54 2.56 -2.09
N ARG A 51 3.50 3.20 -2.76
CA ARG A 51 4.85 3.43 -2.24
C ARG A 51 4.81 4.21 -0.92
N ALA A 52 4.04 5.29 -0.86
CA ALA A 52 3.91 6.09 0.37
C ALA A 52 3.37 5.28 1.55
N TYR A 53 2.37 4.43 1.35
CA TYR A 53 1.88 3.53 2.40
C TYR A 53 2.89 2.45 2.80
N LEU A 54 3.63 1.89 1.84
CA LEU A 54 4.67 0.90 2.13
C LEU A 54 5.83 1.50 2.93
N GLN A 55 6.23 2.75 2.62
CA GLN A 55 7.23 3.49 3.38
C GLN A 55 6.76 3.79 4.81
N LYS A 56 5.48 4.15 5.01
CA LYS A 56 4.89 4.33 6.35
C LYS A 56 4.79 3.02 7.14
N GLY A 57 4.63 1.89 6.45
CA GLY A 57 4.43 0.58 7.05
C GLY A 57 3.02 0.38 7.64
N PRO A 58 2.76 -0.79 8.25
CA PRO A 58 1.46 -1.12 8.82
C PRO A 58 1.13 -0.24 10.03
N CYS A 59 -0.12 0.22 10.12
CA CYS A 59 -0.59 1.02 11.26
C CYS A 59 -0.72 0.16 12.52
N GLN A 60 0.24 0.30 13.45
CA GLN A 60 0.33 -0.49 14.69
C GLN A 60 0.43 0.43 15.91
N PRO A 61 -0.69 0.78 16.55
CA PRO A 61 -0.68 1.66 17.71
C PRO A 61 -0.05 0.99 18.94
N ASN A 62 1.11 1.48 19.38
CA ASN A 62 1.86 0.92 20.52
C ASN A 62 1.29 1.29 21.90
N GLN A 63 0.66 2.47 22.01
CA GLN A 63 0.13 3.03 23.26
C GLN A 63 -1.38 3.28 23.17
N HIS A 64 -2.12 2.31 22.62
CA HIS A 64 -3.57 2.41 22.50
C HIS A 64 -4.29 1.52 23.52
N ASN A 65 -5.30 2.07 24.19
CA ASN A 65 -6.20 1.31 25.05
C ASN A 65 -7.26 0.62 24.20
N PHE A 66 -6.97 -0.59 23.74
CA PHE A 66 -7.87 -1.39 22.90
C PHE A 66 -9.23 -1.61 23.59
N PRO A 67 -10.36 -1.17 22.99
CA PRO A 67 -11.69 -1.34 23.55
C PRO A 67 -12.05 -2.80 23.80
N GLN A 68 -12.87 -3.02 24.83
CA GLN A 68 -13.45 -4.32 25.11
C GLN A 68 -14.88 -4.40 24.63
N ARG A 69 -15.24 -5.53 24.05
CA ARG A 69 -16.62 -5.87 23.73
C ARG A 69 -16.92 -7.32 24.10
N LYS A 70 -18.19 -7.64 24.29
CA LYS A 70 -18.64 -9.00 24.56
C LYS A 70 -18.57 -9.82 23.27
N ILE A 71 -17.79 -10.91 23.26
CA ILE A 71 -17.73 -11.87 22.15
C ILE A 71 -17.98 -13.25 22.73
N GLY A 72 -19.12 -13.84 22.36
CA GLY A 72 -19.65 -15.03 23.04
C GLY A 72 -19.91 -14.74 24.52
N ASN A 73 -19.34 -15.55 25.40
CA ASN A 73 -19.54 -15.46 26.85
C ASN A 73 -18.44 -14.67 27.59
N SER A 74 -17.52 -14.00 26.88
CA SER A 74 -16.38 -13.32 27.50
C SER A 74 -16.19 -11.91 26.94
N MET A 75 -15.67 -11.01 27.76
CA MET A 75 -15.15 -9.72 27.30
C MET A 75 -13.82 -9.93 26.58
N ARG A 76 -13.71 -9.46 25.35
CA ARG A 76 -12.52 -9.60 24.51
C ARG A 76 -12.13 -8.24 23.96
N ARG A 77 -10.84 -8.08 23.70
CA ARG A 77 -10.22 -6.93 23.02
C ARG A 77 -9.19 -7.45 22.03
N PHE A 78 -8.78 -6.60 21.09
CA PHE A 78 -7.62 -6.88 20.24
C PHE A 78 -6.39 -7.21 21.12
N CYS A 79 -5.59 -8.17 20.69
CA CYS A 79 -4.40 -8.61 21.42
C CYS A 79 -3.15 -8.02 20.77
N PRO A 80 -2.44 -7.06 21.40
CA PRO A 80 -1.30 -6.38 20.79
C PRO A 80 -0.14 -7.31 20.45
N SER A 81 -0.01 -8.45 21.13
CA SER A 81 1.03 -9.45 20.82
C SER A 81 0.87 -10.04 19.42
N TRP A 82 -0.29 -9.91 18.77
CA TRP A 82 -0.46 -10.29 17.38
C TRP A 82 0.38 -9.45 16.42
N PHE A 83 0.76 -8.22 16.79
CA PHE A 83 1.73 -7.45 16.01
C PHE A 83 3.13 -8.08 16.01
N ASN A 84 3.50 -8.87 17.02
CA ASN A 84 4.80 -9.55 17.00
C ASN A 84 4.82 -10.72 16.00
N GLU A 85 3.67 -11.37 15.80
CA GLU A 85 3.54 -12.56 14.96
C GLU A 85 3.15 -12.24 13.52
N PHE A 86 2.34 -11.20 13.32
CA PHE A 86 1.83 -10.76 12.02
C PHE A 86 2.27 -9.34 11.67
N GLY A 87 3.36 -8.87 12.29
CA GLY A 87 3.79 -7.47 12.27
C GLY A 87 4.10 -6.92 10.90
N ASN A 88 4.42 -7.78 9.94
CA ASN A 88 4.74 -7.38 8.58
C ASN A 88 3.51 -6.90 7.80
N TRP A 89 2.29 -7.25 8.20
CA TRP A 89 1.08 -6.90 7.45
C TRP A 89 -0.12 -6.46 8.28
N LEU A 90 -0.19 -6.88 9.55
CA LEU A 90 -1.35 -6.66 10.40
C LEU A 90 -1.43 -5.20 10.83
N GLU A 91 -2.56 -4.58 10.54
CA GLU A 91 -2.87 -3.22 10.94
C GLU A 91 -4.07 -3.20 11.90
N TYR A 92 -4.18 -2.14 12.69
CA TYR A 92 -5.35 -1.89 13.52
C TYR A 92 -5.90 -0.48 13.25
N SER A 93 -7.21 -0.40 13.05
CA SER A 93 -7.96 0.85 13.00
C SER A 93 -8.47 1.20 14.39
N ILE A 94 -8.08 2.37 14.89
CA ILE A 94 -8.66 2.94 16.11
C ILE A 94 -10.11 3.34 15.84
N GLU A 95 -10.35 3.96 14.69
CA GLU A 95 -11.69 4.43 14.29
C GLU A 95 -12.72 3.30 14.26
N LYS A 96 -12.35 2.14 13.71
CA LYS A 96 -13.26 1.01 13.53
C LYS A 96 -13.17 -0.03 14.65
N ASP A 97 -12.20 0.06 15.57
CA ASP A 97 -11.82 -1.02 16.49
C ASP A 97 -11.76 -2.35 15.72
N ALA A 98 -10.93 -2.42 14.68
CA ALA A 98 -10.89 -3.58 13.79
C ALA A 98 -9.50 -3.74 13.16
N ALA A 99 -9.14 -4.99 12.86
CA ALA A 99 -7.85 -5.33 12.26
C ALA A 99 -7.95 -5.42 10.72
N PHE A 100 -6.91 -4.94 10.05
CA PHE A 100 -6.81 -4.86 8.59
C PHE A 100 -5.49 -5.45 8.10
N CYS A 101 -5.36 -5.58 6.78
CA CYS A 101 -4.14 -6.06 6.14
C CYS A 101 -3.62 -5.04 5.12
N LEU A 102 -2.42 -4.52 5.36
CA LEU A 102 -1.81 -3.48 4.52
C LEU A 102 -1.66 -3.95 3.07
N CYS A 103 -0.97 -5.08 2.85
CA CYS A 103 -0.68 -5.55 1.49
C CYS A 103 -1.96 -5.86 0.70
N CYS A 104 -2.96 -6.47 1.34
CA CYS A 104 -4.26 -6.75 0.75
C CYS A 104 -5.06 -5.48 0.43
N TYR A 105 -4.94 -4.42 1.22
CA TYR A 105 -5.53 -3.12 0.90
C TYR A 105 -4.88 -2.49 -0.34
N LEU A 106 -3.54 -2.53 -0.43
CA LEU A 106 -2.79 -1.91 -1.53
C LEU A 106 -2.98 -2.64 -2.87
N PHE A 107 -2.99 -3.97 -2.83
CA PHE A 107 -3.09 -4.82 -4.01
C PHE A 107 -4.32 -5.72 -3.94
N ARG A 108 -5.47 -5.11 -3.66
CA ARG A 108 -6.76 -5.81 -3.63
C ARG A 108 -6.85 -6.75 -4.83
N PRO A 109 -7.08 -8.05 -4.63
CA PRO A 109 -7.22 -8.99 -5.74
C PRO A 109 -8.41 -8.61 -6.62
N ASP A 110 -8.22 -8.59 -7.93
CA ASP A 110 -9.30 -8.39 -8.92
C ASP A 110 -10.15 -9.66 -9.13
N PHE A 111 -9.89 -10.72 -8.37
CA PHE A 111 -10.65 -11.96 -8.44
C PHE A 111 -12.03 -11.70 -7.83
N GLY A 112 -13.03 -11.56 -8.70
CA GLY A 112 -14.39 -11.13 -8.37
C GLY A 112 -14.98 -11.81 -7.13
N LYS A 113 -15.85 -11.07 -6.43
CA LYS A 113 -16.64 -11.44 -5.23
C LYS A 113 -16.44 -12.88 -4.72
N GLN A 114 -15.27 -13.20 -4.18
CA GLN A 114 -15.13 -14.39 -3.35
C GLN A 114 -15.79 -14.08 -2.02
N ALA A 115 -16.93 -14.73 -1.77
CA ALA A 115 -17.66 -14.64 -0.53
C ALA A 115 -16.71 -14.92 0.65
N GLY A 116 -16.34 -13.88 1.40
CA GLY A 116 -15.48 -13.96 2.59
C GLY A 116 -14.06 -13.40 2.44
N GLY A 117 -13.62 -12.94 1.27
CA GLY A 117 -12.24 -12.48 1.04
C GLY A 117 -11.92 -11.03 1.47
N ASP A 118 -12.94 -10.20 1.72
CA ASP A 118 -12.78 -8.76 1.87
C ASP A 118 -12.74 -8.25 3.33
N THR A 119 -12.85 -9.13 4.33
CA THR A 119 -12.95 -8.72 5.74
C THR A 119 -11.74 -7.92 6.20
N PHE A 120 -10.51 -8.30 5.83
CA PHE A 120 -9.29 -7.57 6.22
C PHE A 120 -9.04 -6.30 5.39
N ILE A 121 -9.89 -5.98 4.42
CA ILE A 121 -9.73 -4.83 3.52
C ILE A 121 -10.84 -3.79 3.75
N THR A 122 -12.09 -4.23 3.92
CA THR A 122 -13.26 -3.34 3.88
C THR A 122 -13.88 -3.12 5.25
N GLU A 123 -14.37 -4.18 5.87
CA GLU A 123 -15.08 -4.16 7.15
C GLU A 123 -14.12 -4.09 8.34
N GLY A 124 -13.03 -4.86 8.28
CA GLY A 124 -12.09 -5.10 9.36
C GLY A 124 -12.44 -6.36 10.15
N PHE A 125 -11.42 -7.10 10.55
CA PHE A 125 -11.56 -8.28 11.41
C PHE A 125 -11.77 -7.85 12.87
N THR A 126 -12.81 -8.38 13.50
CA THR A 126 -13.23 -8.02 14.87
C THR A 126 -13.42 -9.22 15.80
N SER A 127 -13.27 -10.45 15.27
CA SER A 127 -13.50 -11.68 16.05
C SER A 127 -12.29 -12.01 16.93
N TRP A 128 -12.11 -11.26 18.02
CA TRP A 128 -10.93 -11.34 18.89
C TRP A 128 -10.66 -12.70 19.55
N ASN A 129 -11.66 -13.60 19.54
CA ASN A 129 -11.51 -14.99 19.99
C ASN A 129 -11.01 -15.97 18.92
N LYS A 130 -10.86 -15.52 17.67
CA LYS A 130 -10.49 -16.37 16.51
C LYS A 130 -9.13 -15.98 15.93
N LYS A 131 -8.07 -16.04 16.74
CA LYS A 131 -6.69 -15.76 16.28
C LYS A 131 -6.32 -16.59 15.04
N THR A 132 -6.76 -17.85 14.97
CA THR A 132 -6.49 -18.75 13.83
C THR A 132 -6.96 -18.17 12.49
N THR A 133 -7.95 -17.28 12.47
CA THR A 133 -8.38 -16.57 11.25
C THR A 133 -7.27 -15.70 10.67
N LEU A 134 -6.37 -15.14 11.49
CA LEU A 134 -5.19 -14.39 11.01
C LEU A 134 -4.24 -15.31 10.25
N SER A 135 -3.95 -16.50 10.79
CA SER A 135 -3.12 -17.50 10.12
C SER A 135 -3.79 -18.03 8.85
N SER A 136 -5.09 -18.30 8.89
CA SER A 136 -5.85 -18.73 7.71
C SER A 136 -5.92 -17.65 6.63
N HIS A 137 -5.91 -16.36 7.01
CA HIS A 137 -5.86 -15.24 6.07
C HIS A 137 -4.56 -15.23 5.25
N VAL A 138 -3.41 -15.50 5.90
CA VAL A 138 -2.13 -15.65 5.19
C VAL A 138 -2.21 -16.80 4.18
N GLY A 139 -2.91 -17.87 4.53
CA GLY A 139 -3.10 -19.04 3.68
C GLY A 139 -1.88 -19.97 3.67
N ALA A 140 -2.08 -21.21 3.21
CA ALA A 140 -1.08 -22.28 3.32
C ALA A 140 0.03 -22.23 2.26
N GLY A 141 -0.11 -21.42 1.19
CA GLY A 141 0.80 -21.48 0.04
C GLY A 141 1.06 -20.12 -0.62
N PRO A 142 2.07 -20.06 -1.50
CA PRO A 142 2.54 -18.82 -2.13
C PRO A 142 1.50 -18.16 -3.05
N ASN A 143 0.54 -18.94 -3.53
CA ASN A 143 -0.54 -18.47 -4.41
C ASN A 143 -1.80 -18.05 -3.66
N SER A 144 -1.77 -18.01 -2.33
CA SER A 144 -2.85 -17.38 -1.57
C SER A 144 -2.91 -15.89 -1.86
N THR A 145 -4.11 -15.31 -1.76
CA THR A 145 -4.36 -13.88 -2.01
C THR A 145 -3.39 -12.99 -1.24
N HIS A 146 -3.20 -13.26 0.06
CA HIS A 146 -2.29 -12.52 0.91
C HIS A 146 -0.85 -12.58 0.40
N ASN A 147 -0.33 -13.78 0.11
CA ASN A 147 1.06 -13.94 -0.32
C ASN A 147 1.33 -13.32 -1.70
N ILE A 148 0.34 -13.35 -2.61
CA ILE A 148 0.43 -12.64 -3.90
C ILE A 148 0.51 -11.13 -3.66
N ALA A 149 -0.36 -10.56 -2.81
CA ALA A 149 -0.33 -9.14 -2.49
C ALA A 149 0.96 -8.73 -1.78
N TRP A 150 1.44 -9.56 -0.85
CA TRP A 150 2.71 -9.39 -0.15
C TRP A 150 3.89 -9.36 -1.13
N LYS A 151 3.94 -10.31 -2.07
CA LYS A 151 4.98 -10.34 -3.11
C LYS A 151 4.97 -9.07 -3.96
N LYS A 152 3.79 -8.60 -4.39
CA LYS A 152 3.64 -7.33 -5.14
C LYS A 152 4.17 -6.13 -4.37
N CYS A 153 3.99 -6.08 -3.05
CA CYS A 153 4.57 -5.03 -2.20
C CYS A 153 6.11 -5.05 -2.27
N GLY A 154 6.72 -6.23 -2.14
CA GLY A 154 8.16 -6.38 -2.23
C GLY A 154 8.72 -6.04 -3.62
N ASP A 155 8.04 -6.45 -4.68
CA ASP A 155 8.44 -6.15 -6.06
C ASP A 155 8.37 -4.64 -6.36
N LEU A 156 7.33 -3.95 -5.87
CA LEU A 156 7.18 -2.50 -6.03
C LEU A 156 8.32 -1.72 -5.36
N MET A 157 8.71 -2.11 -4.13
CA MET A 157 9.80 -1.45 -3.41
C MET A 157 11.17 -1.70 -4.04
N LYS A 158 11.39 -2.87 -4.66
CA LYS A 158 12.64 -3.15 -5.39
C LYS A 158 12.78 -2.32 -6.66
N GLN A 159 11.67 -2.01 -7.34
CA GLN A 159 11.68 -1.13 -8.51
C GLN A 159 12.14 0.30 -8.17
N ASP A 160 11.88 0.77 -6.94
CA ASP A 160 12.37 2.08 -6.46
C ASP A 160 13.89 2.15 -6.47
N GLN A 161 14.54 1.10 -5.96
CA GLN A 161 16.00 1.01 -5.84
C GLN A 161 16.70 0.98 -7.19
N HIS A 162 16.04 0.50 -8.24
CA HIS A 162 16.61 0.48 -9.59
C HIS A 162 16.57 1.86 -10.27
N ILE A 163 15.65 2.74 -9.89
CA ILE A 163 15.56 4.10 -10.43
C ILE A 163 16.63 4.99 -9.81
N GLU A 164 16.89 4.86 -8.51
CA GLU A 164 18.01 5.55 -7.83
C GLU A 164 19.39 5.05 -8.28
N GLY A 165 19.48 3.82 -8.79
CA GLY A 165 20.70 3.26 -9.38
C GLY A 165 21.10 3.88 -10.72
N TRP A 166 20.20 4.59 -11.41
CA TRP A 166 20.49 5.27 -12.69
C TRP A 166 20.89 6.74 -12.53
N SER A 167 20.59 7.37 -11.39
CA SER A 167 21.10 8.72 -11.08
C SER A 167 22.59 8.75 -10.72
N CYS A 168 23.18 7.63 -10.28
CA CYS A 168 24.60 7.56 -9.92
C CYS A 168 25.55 7.23 -11.09
N LEU A 169 25.05 6.88 -12.28
CA LEU A 169 25.89 6.53 -13.43
C LEU A 169 26.25 7.71 -14.35
N PHE A 170 25.76 8.93 -14.07
CA PHE A 170 26.08 10.13 -14.86
C PHE A 170 27.16 11.05 -14.26
N ILE A 171 27.77 10.72 -13.11
CA ILE A 171 28.87 11.52 -12.52
C ILE A 171 30.19 10.73 -12.43
N SER A 172 30.54 9.92 -13.43
CA SER A 172 31.87 9.29 -13.46
C SER A 172 32.48 9.12 -14.84
N ILE A 173 32.04 9.89 -15.84
CA ILE A 173 32.79 10.05 -17.08
C ILE A 173 33.02 11.54 -17.30
N GLU A 174 33.92 12.13 -16.50
CA GLU A 174 34.91 13.13 -16.90
C GLU A 174 35.92 13.24 -15.74
N GLY A 175 37.09 12.64 -15.94
CA GLY A 175 38.23 12.64 -15.03
C GLY A 175 39.42 12.00 -15.73
#